data_AF-A0A314L405-F1
#
_entry.id   AF-A0A314L405-F1
#
_cell.length_a   1.000
_cell.length_b   1.000
_cell.length_c   1.000
_cell.angle_alpha   90.00
_cell.angle_beta   90.00
_cell.angle_gamma   90.00
#
_symmetry.space_group_name_H-M   'P 1'
#
loop_
_entity.id
_entity.type
_entity.pdbx_description
1 polymer ?
#
loop_
_entity_poly.entity_id
_entity_poly.type
_entity_poly.pdbx_seq_one_letter_code
_entity_poly.pdbx_strand_id
1 'polypeptide(L)'
;MEPEAALEFVKQGATMLLLDVPQNTLIGIDTHMFSTGPNFKGVKMIPPGVHFIYYSSSNREGNEFSPIVGFFVDASPSEVIVRKWDSKDVRFVKLSEEEEERYAQAVKNLEFDRQLGPYALDRYGDWKHLSNYITKNTIGSIGEYTAFTLSLNVFDNEN
;
A
#
# COMPACT_ATOMS: atom_id res chain seq x y z
N MET A 1 -9.28 15.48 -13.81
CA MET A 1 -9.82 15.61 -12.43
C MET A 1 -9.99 17.08 -12.15
N GLU A 2 -11.18 17.49 -11.68
CA GLU A 2 -11.42 18.89 -11.29
C GLU A 2 -10.57 19.26 -10.06
N PRO A 3 -9.98 20.46 -9.99
CA PRO A 3 -9.07 20.87 -8.90
C PRO A 3 -9.66 20.73 -7.48
N GLU A 4 -10.98 20.85 -7.34
CA GLU A 4 -11.69 20.79 -6.07
C GLU A 4 -11.73 19.37 -5.48
N ALA A 5 -11.93 18.35 -6.31
CA ALA A 5 -11.89 16.95 -5.90
C ALA A 5 -10.47 16.53 -5.48
N ALA A 6 -9.45 17.04 -6.18
CA ALA A 6 -8.05 16.82 -5.80
C ALA A 6 -7.74 17.39 -4.40
N LEU A 7 -8.29 18.56 -4.09
CA LEU A 7 -8.13 19.22 -2.79
C LEU A 7 -8.84 18.45 -1.67
N GLU A 8 -9.99 17.83 -1.93
CA GLU A 8 -10.65 16.95 -0.96
C GLU A 8 -9.83 15.71 -0.64
N PHE A 9 -9.20 15.07 -1.64
CA PHE A 9 -8.30 13.94 -1.39
C PHE A 9 -7.03 14.33 -0.64
N VAL A 10 -6.54 15.55 -0.81
CA VAL A 10 -5.46 16.08 0.04
C VAL A 10 -5.92 16.23 1.49
N LYS A 11 -7.17 16.68 1.72
CA LYS A 11 -7.70 16.94 3.07
C LYS A 11 -8.19 15.69 3.80
N GLN A 12 -8.73 14.72 3.06
CA GLN A 12 -9.40 13.54 3.61
C GLN A 12 -8.65 12.25 3.31
N GLY A 13 -7.64 12.29 2.44
CA GLY A 13 -6.93 11.09 2.04
C GLY A 13 -6.11 10.51 3.19
N ALA A 14 -6.18 9.20 3.32
CA ALA A 14 -5.34 8.45 4.22
C ALA A 14 -3.89 8.39 3.71
N THR A 15 -3.00 7.98 4.60
CA THR A 15 -1.59 7.69 4.30
C THR A 15 -1.25 6.28 4.73
N MET A 16 -0.62 5.53 3.84
CA MET A 16 0.01 4.25 4.16
C MET A 16 1.52 4.48 4.30
N LEU A 17 2.05 4.41 5.52
CA LEU A 17 3.48 4.49 5.81
C LEU A 17 4.06 3.08 5.88
N LEU A 18 5.00 2.78 4.98
CA LEU A 18 5.70 1.51 4.86
C LEU A 18 7.16 1.70 5.28
N LEU A 19 7.52 1.16 6.45
CA LEU A 19 8.85 1.30 7.02
C LEU A 19 9.77 0.16 6.57
N ASP A 20 11.04 0.50 6.37
CA ASP A 20 12.15 -0.42 6.10
C ASP A 20 11.94 -1.33 4.87
N VAL A 21 11.16 -0.86 3.89
CA VAL A 21 10.97 -1.56 2.62
C VAL A 21 12.30 -1.63 1.88
N PRO A 22 12.75 -2.82 1.45
CA PRO A 22 13.94 -2.93 0.61
C PRO A 22 13.79 -2.13 -0.69
N GLN A 23 14.91 -1.67 -1.23
CA GLN A 23 14.94 -1.09 -2.57
C GLN A 23 14.61 -2.17 -3.61
N ASN A 24 14.00 -1.77 -4.72
CA ASN A 24 13.60 -2.63 -5.84
C ASN A 24 12.46 -3.62 -5.52
N THR A 25 11.87 -3.56 -4.33
CA THR A 25 10.61 -4.26 -4.02
C THR A 25 9.51 -3.72 -4.93
N LEU A 26 8.73 -4.61 -5.55
CA LEU A 26 7.50 -4.20 -6.22
C LEU A 26 6.44 -3.97 -5.14
N ILE A 27 5.89 -2.76 -5.11
CA ILE A 27 4.74 -2.41 -4.27
C ILE A 27 3.60 -2.04 -5.20
N GLY A 28 2.43 -2.60 -4.91
CA GLY A 28 1.18 -2.29 -5.55
C GLY A 28 0.15 -1.78 -4.56
N ILE A 29 -0.63 -0.82 -5.03
CA ILE A 29 -1.87 -0.40 -4.40
C ILE A 29 -2.95 -0.42 -5.47
N ASP A 30 -3.98 -1.22 -5.24
CA ASP A 30 -5.09 -1.45 -6.15
C ASP A 30 -4.62 -1.86 -7.56
N THR A 31 -4.86 -1.03 -8.58
CA THR A 31 -4.52 -1.31 -9.98
C THR A 31 -3.17 -0.69 -10.40
N HIS A 32 -2.41 -0.14 -9.45
CA HIS A 32 -1.11 0.47 -9.73
C HIS A 32 0.01 -0.27 -9.01
N MET A 33 1.11 -0.51 -9.72
CA MET A 33 2.31 -1.17 -9.20
C MET A 33 3.54 -0.40 -9.65
N PHE A 34 4.52 -0.30 -8.75
CA PHE A 34 5.77 0.40 -8.97
C PHE A 34 6.91 -0.26 -8.18
N SER A 35 8.14 0.02 -8.58
CA SER A 35 9.34 -0.42 -7.85
C SER A 35 9.77 0.63 -6.83
N THR A 36 10.18 0.20 -5.63
CA THR A 36 10.59 1.12 -4.56
C THR A 36 11.97 1.72 -4.83
N GLY A 37 12.04 3.05 -4.72
CA GLY A 37 13.30 3.78 -4.67
C GLY A 37 13.91 3.81 -3.25
N PRO A 38 15.16 4.29 -3.12
CA PRO A 38 15.90 4.26 -1.84
C PRO A 38 15.27 5.10 -0.72
N ASN A 39 14.44 6.08 -1.05
CA ASN A 39 13.77 6.96 -0.09
C ASN A 39 12.28 6.67 0.06
N PHE A 40 11.75 5.65 -0.61
CA PHE A 40 10.32 5.35 -0.57
C PHE A 40 9.90 4.93 0.85
N LYS A 41 8.84 5.54 1.37
CA LYS A 41 8.24 5.18 2.65
C LYS A 41 6.72 5.04 2.60
N GLY A 42 6.11 4.99 1.41
CA GLY A 42 4.67 4.74 1.29
C GLY A 42 3.93 5.69 0.37
N VAL A 43 2.61 5.74 0.57
CA VAL A 43 1.67 6.43 -0.33
C VAL A 43 0.75 7.34 0.47
N LYS A 44 0.52 8.56 -0.03
CA LYS A 44 -0.39 9.57 0.54
C LYS A 44 -1.55 9.89 -0.39
N MET A 45 -2.57 10.54 0.16
CA MET A 45 -3.81 10.92 -0.54
C MET A 45 -4.61 9.70 -1.02
N ILE A 46 -4.56 8.60 -0.25
CA ILE A 46 -5.36 7.41 -0.51
C ILE A 46 -6.82 7.76 -0.21
N PRO A 47 -7.75 7.67 -1.18
CA PRO A 47 -9.16 7.94 -0.92
C PRO A 47 -9.71 7.10 0.26
N PRO A 48 -10.71 7.60 1.01
CA PRO A 48 -11.37 6.77 2.01
C PRO A 48 -12.05 5.54 1.38
N GLY A 49 -12.00 4.42 2.11
CA GLY A 49 -12.61 3.14 1.72
C GLY A 49 -11.61 1.99 1.62
N VAL A 50 -12.06 0.91 0.99
CA VAL A 50 -11.27 -0.32 0.88
C VAL A 50 -10.17 -0.16 -0.16
N HIS A 51 -8.95 -0.58 0.20
CA HIS A 51 -7.78 -0.64 -0.68
C HIS A 51 -7.06 -1.97 -0.52
N PHE A 52 -6.41 -2.44 -1.58
CA PHE A 52 -5.58 -3.65 -1.54
C PHE A 52 -4.12 -3.27 -1.76
N ILE A 53 -3.28 -3.55 -0.75
CA ILE A 53 -1.85 -3.34 -0.82
C ILE A 53 -1.21 -4.69 -1.04
N TYR A 54 -0.33 -4.78 -2.03
CA TYR A 54 0.37 -6.02 -2.35
C TYR A 54 1.80 -5.72 -2.74
N TYR A 55 2.64 -6.73 -2.66
CA TYR A 55 4.06 -6.57 -2.88
C TYR A 55 4.71 -7.88 -3.29
N SER A 56 5.86 -7.75 -3.95
CA SER A 56 6.76 -8.84 -4.22
C SER A 56 8.18 -8.38 -3.94
N SER A 57 8.87 -9.11 -3.06
CA SER A 57 10.28 -8.84 -2.77
C SER A 57 11.11 -9.26 -3.97
N SER A 58 12.06 -8.43 -4.36
CA SER A 58 13.05 -8.83 -5.35
C SER A 58 14.26 -9.48 -4.71
N ASN A 59 15.04 -10.22 -5.50
CA ASN A 59 16.43 -10.52 -5.16
C ASN A 59 17.29 -9.23 -5.21
N ARG A 60 18.58 -9.34 -4.85
CA ARG A 60 19.51 -8.17 -4.81
C ARG A 60 19.69 -7.49 -6.16
N GLU A 61 19.53 -8.23 -7.25
CA GLU A 61 19.71 -7.75 -8.62
C GLU A 61 18.43 -7.10 -9.20
N GLY A 62 17.28 -7.29 -8.53
CA GLY A 62 16.00 -6.73 -8.97
C GLY A 62 15.37 -7.46 -10.15
N ASN A 63 15.85 -8.66 -10.50
CA ASN A 63 15.42 -9.42 -11.68
C ASN A 63 14.58 -10.67 -11.35
N GLU A 64 14.58 -11.13 -10.10
CA GLU A 64 13.71 -12.22 -9.64
C GLU A 64 12.80 -11.73 -8.52
N PHE A 65 11.56 -12.19 -8.53
CA PHE A 65 10.49 -11.73 -7.66
C PHE A 65 9.88 -12.87 -6.86
N SER A 66 9.63 -12.64 -5.57
CA SER A 66 8.87 -13.57 -4.73
C SER A 66 7.43 -13.68 -5.23
N PRO A 67 6.67 -14.70 -4.81
CA PRO A 67 5.22 -14.64 -4.96
C PRO A 67 4.67 -13.35 -4.39
N ILE A 68 3.62 -12.82 -5.03
CA ILE A 68 2.97 -11.61 -4.55
C ILE A 68 2.21 -11.95 -3.27
N VAL A 69 2.37 -11.09 -2.27
CA VAL A 69 1.64 -11.14 -1.01
C VAL A 69 0.90 -9.81 -0.86
N GLY A 70 -0.29 -9.82 -0.27
CA GLY A 70 -1.02 -8.59 -0.02
C GLY A 70 -2.04 -8.68 1.10
N PHE A 71 -2.57 -7.52 1.49
CA PHE A 71 -3.56 -7.36 2.53
C PHE A 71 -4.52 -6.23 2.16
N PHE A 72 -5.76 -6.36 2.62
CA PHE A 72 -6.75 -5.29 2.53
C PHE A 72 -6.60 -4.31 3.69
N VAL A 73 -6.92 -3.05 3.41
CA VAL A 73 -7.19 -2.03 4.43
C VAL A 73 -8.52 -1.36 4.14
N ASP A 74 -9.19 -0.92 5.20
CA ASP A 74 -10.38 -0.07 5.14
C ASP A 74 -9.97 1.30 5.68
N ALA A 75 -9.57 2.19 4.79
CA ALA A 75 -8.96 3.47 5.13
C ALA A 75 -10.02 4.48 5.54
N SER A 76 -9.92 4.97 6.77
CA SER A 76 -10.74 6.06 7.28
C SER A 76 -10.21 7.42 6.81
N PRO A 77 -11.06 8.47 6.74
CA PRO A 77 -10.60 9.79 6.34
C PRO A 77 -9.45 10.29 7.22
N SER A 78 -8.37 10.77 6.58
CA SER A 78 -7.15 11.27 7.23
C SER A 78 -6.42 10.26 8.14
N GLU A 79 -6.70 8.97 8.00
CA GLU A 79 -6.02 7.93 8.76
C GLU A 79 -4.55 7.80 8.33
N VAL A 80 -3.67 7.49 9.29
CA VAL A 80 -2.30 7.07 8.98
C VAL A 80 -2.16 5.61 9.40
N ILE A 81 -2.01 4.75 8.41
CA ILE A 81 -1.81 3.31 8.60
C ILE A 81 -0.32 3.05 8.50
N VAL A 82 0.27 2.47 9.55
CA VAL A 82 1.71 2.22 9.60
C VAL A 82 1.99 0.71 9.54
N ARG A 83 2.91 0.31 8.67
CA ARG A 83 3.41 -1.07 8.61
C ARG A 83 4.92 -1.07 8.50
N LYS A 84 5.55 -2.08 9.10
CA LYS A 84 7.00 -2.27 9.03
C LYS A 84 7.34 -3.56 8.30
N TRP A 85 8.35 -3.51 7.45
CA TRP A 85 8.88 -4.69 6.80
C TRP A 85 9.61 -5.58 7.80
N ASP A 86 9.21 -6.85 7.86
CA ASP A 86 9.96 -7.91 8.50
C ASP A 86 10.73 -8.70 7.44
N SER A 87 12.06 -8.57 7.43
CA SER A 87 12.92 -9.26 6.48
C SER A 87 12.96 -10.78 6.70
N LYS A 88 12.61 -11.26 7.89
CA LYS A 88 12.64 -12.70 8.20
C LYS A 88 11.47 -13.42 7.52
N ASP A 89 10.28 -12.87 7.68
CA ASP A 89 9.04 -13.45 7.15
C ASP A 89 8.65 -12.83 5.78
N VAL A 90 9.45 -11.88 5.27
CA VAL A 90 9.25 -11.17 3.99
C VAL A 90 7.82 -10.59 3.94
N ARG A 91 7.45 -9.86 5.00
CA ARG A 91 6.08 -9.32 5.13
C ARG A 91 5.98 -8.02 5.88
N PHE A 92 4.87 -7.33 5.65
CA PHE A 92 4.48 -6.18 6.45
C PHE A 92 3.79 -6.61 7.74
N VAL A 93 4.30 -6.13 8.87
CA VAL A 93 3.74 -6.38 10.20
C VAL A 93 3.22 -5.08 10.83
N LYS A 94 2.24 -5.21 11.72
CA LYS A 94 1.78 -4.11 12.58
C LYS A 94 2.87 -3.78 13.61
N LEU A 95 2.91 -2.52 14.02
CA LEU A 95 3.76 -2.10 15.14
C LEU A 95 2.97 -2.14 16.45
N SER A 96 3.64 -1.83 17.56
CA SER A 96 2.94 -1.52 18.80
C SER A 96 2.10 -0.25 18.66
N GLU A 97 0.99 -0.14 19.40
CA GLU A 97 0.11 1.04 19.34
C GLU A 97 0.86 2.36 19.60
N GLU A 98 1.81 2.34 20.54
CA GLU A 98 2.67 3.50 20.86
C GLU A 98 3.51 3.92 19.66
N GLU A 99 4.11 2.96 18.95
CA GLU A 99 4.91 3.25 17.76
C GLU A 99 4.05 3.72 16.59
N GLU A 100 2.88 3.10 16.36
CA GLU A 100 1.95 3.52 15.31
C GLU A 100 1.51 4.98 15.54
N GLU A 101 1.14 5.35 16.77
CA GLU A 101 0.75 6.73 17.10
C GLU A 101 1.91 7.70 16.88
N ARG A 102 3.13 7.35 17.31
CA ARG A 102 4.32 8.20 17.12
C ARG A 102 4.58 8.47 15.63
N TYR A 103 4.54 7.43 14.79
CA TYR A 103 4.74 7.59 13.35
C TYR A 103 3.57 8.32 12.67
N ALA A 104 2.34 8.09 13.12
CA ALA A 104 1.17 8.80 12.63
C ALA A 104 1.30 10.31 12.87
N GLN A 105 1.80 10.72 14.05
CA GLN A 105 2.06 12.13 14.34
C GLN A 105 3.17 12.71 13.47
N ALA A 106 4.26 11.99 13.25
CA ALA A 106 5.34 12.43 12.37
C ALA A 106 4.86 12.62 10.91
N VAL A 107 3.97 11.74 10.41
CA VAL A 107 3.31 11.92 9.10
C VAL A 107 2.44 13.18 9.09
N LYS A 108 1.62 13.41 10.12
CA LYS A 108 0.77 14.61 10.26
C LYS A 108 1.60 15.90 10.34
N ASN A 109 2.80 15.82 10.92
CA ASN A 109 3.78 16.91 10.97
C ASN A 109 4.59 17.07 9.66
N LEU A 110 4.24 16.32 8.60
CA LEU A 110 4.87 16.37 7.28
C LEU A 110 6.36 15.93 7.25
N GLU A 111 6.83 15.20 8.26
CA GLU A 111 8.22 14.75 8.35
C GLU A 111 8.60 13.74 7.25
N PHE A 112 7.60 13.08 6.66
CA PHE A 112 7.75 12.08 5.59
C PHE A 112 7.27 12.56 4.21
N ASP A 113 6.91 13.84 4.04
CA ASP A 113 6.19 14.30 2.85
C ASP A 113 6.93 14.03 1.53
N ARG A 114 8.27 14.07 1.54
CA ARG A 114 9.15 13.82 0.39
C ARG A 114 9.34 12.32 0.08
N GLN A 115 9.05 11.46 1.04
CA GLN A 115 9.21 10.01 0.96
C GLN A 115 7.90 9.30 0.62
N LEU A 116 6.78 10.03 0.61
CA LEU A 116 5.44 9.54 0.32
C LEU A 116 5.04 9.89 -1.11
N GLY A 117 4.85 8.85 -1.93
CA GLY A 117 4.33 8.99 -3.29
C GLY A 117 2.82 9.34 -3.29
N PRO A 118 2.33 10.12 -4.26
CA PRO A 118 0.90 10.36 -4.39
C PRO A 118 0.17 9.10 -4.88
N TYR A 119 -1.03 8.84 -4.37
CA TYR A 119 -1.93 7.83 -4.94
C TYR A 119 -2.29 8.20 -6.39
N ALA A 120 -2.36 7.21 -7.28
CA ALA A 120 -2.73 7.38 -8.69
C ALA A 120 -4.25 7.61 -8.84
N LEU A 121 -4.70 8.84 -8.54
CA LEU A 121 -6.13 9.20 -8.51
C LEU A 121 -6.84 9.03 -9.85
N ASP A 122 -6.11 9.06 -10.96
CA ASP A 122 -6.63 8.76 -12.31
C ASP A 122 -7.14 7.32 -12.44
N ARG A 123 -6.62 6.39 -11.61
CA ARG A 123 -7.03 4.98 -11.59
C ARG A 123 -8.04 4.62 -10.51
N TYR A 124 -8.37 5.56 -9.63
CA TYR A 124 -9.28 5.31 -8.51
C TYR A 124 -10.68 4.88 -8.97
N GLY A 125 -11.17 5.42 -10.08
CA GLY A 125 -12.47 5.06 -10.64
C GLY A 125 -12.60 3.57 -10.96
N ASP A 126 -11.57 3.00 -11.59
CA ASP A 126 -11.51 1.57 -11.93
C ASP A 126 -11.48 0.72 -10.65
N TRP A 127 -10.63 1.09 -9.69
CA TRP A 127 -10.57 0.39 -8.41
C TRP A 127 -11.90 0.41 -7.68
N LYS A 128 -12.53 1.58 -7.57
CA LYS A 128 -13.83 1.74 -6.92
C LYS A 128 -14.90 0.86 -7.57
N HIS A 129 -14.84 0.65 -8.88
CA HIS A 129 -15.74 -0.25 -9.57
C HIS A 129 -15.44 -1.72 -9.24
N LEU A 130 -14.17 -2.12 -9.21
CA LEU A 130 -13.74 -3.49 -8.89
C LEU A 130 -13.98 -3.88 -7.42
N SER A 131 -13.91 -2.92 -6.50
CA SER A 131 -13.99 -3.16 -5.05
C SER A 131 -15.35 -2.85 -4.44
N ASN A 132 -16.36 -2.46 -5.23
CA ASN A 132 -17.66 -1.98 -4.76
C ASN A 132 -18.48 -2.97 -3.90
N TYR A 133 -18.18 -4.26 -3.94
CA TYR A 133 -18.80 -5.29 -3.09
C TYR A 133 -17.90 -5.78 -1.94
N ILE A 134 -16.66 -5.28 -1.84
CA ILE A 134 -15.75 -5.62 -0.75
C ILE A 134 -16.10 -4.73 0.44
N THR A 135 -16.52 -5.35 1.54
CA THR A 135 -16.91 -4.64 2.77
C THR A 135 -15.93 -4.90 3.90
N LYS A 136 -15.96 -4.06 4.94
CA LYS A 136 -15.23 -4.30 6.18
C LYS A 136 -15.51 -5.69 6.79
N ASN A 137 -16.76 -6.14 6.70
CA ASN A 137 -17.16 -7.48 7.16
C ASN A 137 -16.53 -8.58 6.29
N THR A 138 -16.53 -8.39 4.97
CA THR A 138 -15.87 -9.30 4.02
C THR A 138 -14.39 -9.42 4.39
N ILE A 139 -13.69 -8.30 4.58
CA ILE A 139 -12.27 -8.26 4.97
C ILE A 139 -12.03 -8.95 6.32
N GLY A 140 -12.86 -8.67 7.32
CA GLY A 140 -12.74 -9.28 8.65
C GLY A 140 -12.92 -10.80 8.63
N SER A 141 -13.72 -11.33 7.71
CA SER A 141 -13.96 -12.78 7.58
C SER A 141 -12.79 -13.57 6.99
N ILE A 142 -11.86 -12.90 6.28
CA ILE A 142 -10.71 -13.55 5.63
C ILE A 142 -9.50 -13.72 6.58
N GLY A 143 -9.57 -13.09 7.76
CA GLY A 143 -8.54 -13.11 8.79
C GLY A 143 -7.35 -12.18 8.48
N GLU A 144 -6.65 -11.71 9.52
CA GLU A 144 -5.49 -10.81 9.36
C GLU A 144 -4.23 -11.51 8.80
N TYR A 145 -4.27 -12.83 8.57
CA TYR A 145 -3.10 -13.68 8.31
C TYR A 145 -2.99 -14.25 6.90
N THR A 146 -3.86 -13.88 5.98
CA THR A 146 -3.75 -14.39 4.60
C THR A 146 -2.77 -13.53 3.83
N ALA A 147 -1.50 -13.87 3.92
CA ALA A 147 -0.61 -13.66 2.79
C ALA A 147 -1.18 -14.45 1.60
N PHE A 148 -1.96 -13.80 0.75
CA PHE A 148 -2.39 -14.42 -0.49
C PHE A 148 -1.17 -14.53 -1.39
N THR A 149 -0.58 -15.71 -1.49
CA THR A 149 0.40 -16.04 -2.53
C THR A 149 -0.33 -16.01 -3.88
N LEU A 150 -0.29 -14.86 -4.56
CA LEU A 150 -0.73 -14.77 -5.95
C LEU A 150 0.44 -15.25 -6.82
N SER A 151 0.43 -16.51 -7.25
CA SER A 151 1.28 -16.99 -8.33
C SER A 151 0.71 -16.49 -9.66
N LEU A 152 1.12 -15.30 -10.08
CA LEU A 152 0.90 -14.83 -11.45
C LEU A 152 1.86 -15.60 -12.38
N ASN A 153 1.36 -16.69 -12.96
CA ASN A 153 1.95 -17.26 -14.17
C ASN A 153 1.63 -16.32 -15.34
N VAL A 154 2.41 -15.27 -15.52
CA VAL A 154 2.36 -14.45 -16.73
C VAL A 154 3.79 -14.09 -17.12
N PHE A 155 4.37 -14.91 -17.99
CA PHE A 155 5.13 -14.56 -19.21
C PHE A 155 6.03 -15.74 -19.62
N ASP A 156 5.42 -16.87 -20.02
CA ASP A 156 6.03 -17.70 -21.06
C ASP A 156 5.67 -17.03 -22.40
N ASN A 157 6.48 -16.04 -22.79
CA ASN A 157 6.59 -15.73 -24.21
C ASN A 157 7.70 -16.60 -24.75
N GLU A 158 7.30 -17.74 -25.31
CA GLU A 158 8.13 -18.49 -26.25
C GLU A 158 8.62 -17.54 -27.36
N ASN A 159 9.93 -17.54 -27.58
CA ASN A 159 10.57 -17.18 -28.84
C ASN A 159 11.49 -18.33 -29.22
#